data_AF-A0A926QBE6-F1
#
_entry.id   AF-A0A926QBE6-F1
#
_cell.length_a   1.000
_cell.length_b   1.000
_cell.length_c   1.000
_cell.angle_alpha   90.00
_cell.angle_beta   90.00
_cell.angle_gamma   90.00
#
_symmetry.space_group_name_H-M   'P 1'
#
loop_
_entity.id
_entity.type
_entity.pdbx_description
1 polymer ?
#
loop_
_entity_poly.entity_id
_entity_poly.type
_entity_poly.pdbx_seq_one_letter_code
_entity_poly.pdbx_strand_id
1 'polypeptide(L)'
;MTDVTPSQSLRDQEAQRKLVNRLRRAHGQLAAVITAVENEAHCREVVQQLSAVSKALDRAGFLVISHALQECLSDPDGENVAQKDELEKLFLSLA
;
A
#
# COMPACT_ATOMS: atom_id res chain seq x y z
N MET A 1 20.38 -17.69 -13.77
CA MET A 1 20.66 -16.26 -13.97
C MET A 1 19.58 -15.73 -14.89
N THR A 2 18.43 -15.39 -14.30
CA THR A 2 17.19 -15.06 -15.02
C THR A 2 17.31 -13.67 -15.64
N ASP A 3 17.11 -13.61 -16.95
CA ASP A 3 17.11 -12.39 -17.76
C ASP A 3 15.87 -11.56 -17.41
N VAL A 4 16.04 -10.52 -16.59
CA VAL A 4 14.98 -9.54 -16.32
C VAL A 4 14.75 -8.74 -17.60
N THR A 5 13.68 -9.05 -18.31
CA THR A 5 13.34 -8.38 -19.57
C THR A 5 13.09 -6.88 -19.30
N PRO A 6 13.61 -5.93 -20.11
CA PRO A 6 13.50 -4.48 -19.87
C PRO A 6 12.08 -3.94 -19.65
N SER A 7 11.07 -4.69 -20.09
CA SER A 7 9.65 -4.38 -19.94
C SER A 7 9.11 -4.55 -18.51
N GLN A 8 9.68 -5.44 -17.68
CA GLN A 8 9.28 -5.63 -16.27
C GLN A 8 9.75 -4.47 -15.40
N SER A 9 11.03 -4.10 -15.48
CA SER A 9 11.61 -2.99 -14.70
C SER A 9 10.85 -1.67 -14.86
N LEU A 10 10.35 -1.35 -16.06
CA LEU A 10 9.55 -0.15 -16.31
C LEU A 10 8.17 -0.20 -15.64
N ARG A 11 7.51 -1.36 -15.62
CA ARG A 11 6.22 -1.56 -14.93
C ARG A 11 6.38 -1.43 -13.42
N ASP A 12 7.47 -1.99 -12.87
CA ASP A 12 7.76 -1.95 -11.44
C ASP A 12 8.05 -0.51 -10.99
N GLN A 13 8.79 0.25 -11.80
CA GLN A 13 9.01 1.69 -11.56
C GLN A 13 7.70 2.49 -11.60
N GLU A 14 6.78 2.18 -12.51
CA GLU A 14 5.48 2.85 -12.56
C GLU A 14 4.61 2.50 -11.35
N ALA A 15 4.58 1.23 -10.94
CA ALA A 15 3.89 0.76 -9.75
C ALA A 15 4.46 1.42 -8.48
N GLN A 16 5.78 1.48 -8.35
CA GLN A 16 6.48 2.17 -7.26
C GLN A 16 6.13 3.65 -7.22
N ARG A 17 6.16 4.36 -8.36
CA ARG A 17 5.75 5.78 -8.44
C ARG A 17 4.30 5.97 -8.00
N LYS A 18 3.38 5.11 -8.45
CA LYS A 18 1.97 5.16 -8.05
C LYS A 18 1.79 4.94 -6.55
N LEU A 19 2.53 4.01 -5.95
CA LEU A 19 2.52 3.75 -4.51
C LEU A 19 3.04 4.97 -3.73
N VAL A 20 4.21 5.49 -4.09
CA VAL A 20 4.80 6.67 -3.44
C VAL A 20 3.85 7.87 -3.50
N ASN A 21 3.19 8.10 -4.65
CA ASN A 21 2.22 9.18 -4.80
C ASN A 21 0.96 9.01 -3.94
N ARG A 22 0.59 7.78 -3.57
CA ARG A 22 -0.50 7.51 -2.63
C ARG A 22 -0.07 7.75 -1.19
N LEU A 23 1.12 7.26 -0.82
CA LEU A 23 1.69 7.48 0.51
C LEU A 23 1.91 8.96 0.79
N ARG A 24 2.40 9.75 -0.19
CA ARG A 24 2.53 11.21 -0.07
C ARG A 24 1.18 11.90 0.17
N ARG A 25 0.11 11.42 -0.45
CA ARG A 25 -1.24 11.95 -0.22
C ARG A 25 -1.74 11.61 1.18
N ALA A 26 -1.58 10.37 1.62
CA ALA A 26 -1.92 9.96 2.99
C ALA A 26 -1.13 10.77 4.03
N HIS A 27 0.15 11.02 3.78
CA HIS A 27 0.99 11.89 4.62
C HIS A 27 0.44 13.32 4.71
N GLY A 28 0.06 13.93 3.58
CA GLY A 28 -0.56 15.27 3.58
C GLY A 28 -1.89 15.32 4.33
N GLN A 29 -2.70 14.27 4.22
CA GLN A 29 -3.95 14.15 4.97
C GLN A 29 -3.69 14.00 6.48
N LEU A 30 -2.69 13.19 6.87
CA LEU A 30 -2.31 13.01 8.26
C LEU A 30 -1.75 14.32 8.86
N ALA A 31 -0.95 15.07 8.10
CA ALA A 31 -0.48 16.38 8.53
C ALA A 31 -1.67 17.32 8.80
N ALA A 32 -2.70 17.32 7.94
CA ALA A 32 -3.91 18.10 8.17
C ALA A 32 -4.69 17.66 9.42
N VAL A 33 -4.76 16.36 9.70
CA VAL A 33 -5.36 15.83 10.94
C VAL A 33 -4.62 16.34 12.17
N ILE A 34 -3.28 16.29 12.15
CA ILE A 34 -2.45 16.78 13.26
C ILE A 34 -2.74 18.26 13.52
N THR A 35 -2.73 19.09 12.47
CA THR A 35 -3.07 20.52 12.60
C THR A 35 -4.50 20.73 13.10
N ALA A 36 -5.47 19.90 12.69
CA ALA A 36 -6.84 20.00 13.19
C ALA A 36 -6.92 19.71 14.70
N VAL A 37 -6.20 18.69 15.18
CA VAL A 37 -6.12 18.35 16.62
C VAL A 37 -5.42 19.46 17.41
N GLU A 38 -4.30 19.99 16.92
CA GLU A 38 -3.56 21.10 17.54
C GLU A 38 -4.42 22.38 17.66
N ASN A 39 -5.33 22.59 16.72
CA ASN A 39 -6.28 23.70 16.72
C ASN A 39 -7.60 23.39 17.46
N GLU A 40 -7.65 22.31 18.24
CA GLU A 40 -8.82 21.89 19.02
C GLU A 40 -10.09 21.70 18.17
N ALA A 41 -9.95 21.21 16.93
CA ALA A 41 -11.08 20.94 16.04
C ALA A 41 -12.06 19.94 16.66
N HIS A 42 -13.32 20.03 16.22
CA HIS A 42 -14.38 19.19 16.75
C HIS A 42 -14.10 17.70 16.51
N CYS A 43 -14.30 16.85 17.53
CA CYS A 43 -13.98 15.41 17.49
C CYS A 43 -14.54 14.69 16.24
N ARG A 44 -15.77 15.04 15.82
CA ARG A 44 -16.38 14.51 14.59
C ARG A 44 -15.54 14.75 13.34
N GLU A 45 -14.97 15.95 13.19
CA GLU A 45 -14.16 16.31 12.02
C GLU A 45 -12.85 15.53 12.04
N VAL A 46 -12.17 15.49 13.19
CA VAL A 46 -10.94 14.71 13.37
C VAL A 46 -11.14 13.24 13.02
N VAL A 47 -12.22 12.62 13.52
CA VAL A 47 -12.56 11.22 13.21
C VAL A 47 -12.84 11.01 11.72
N GLN A 48 -13.52 11.95 11.07
CA GLN A 48 -13.80 11.87 9.64
C GLN A 48 -12.52 11.97 8.79
N GLN A 49 -11.61 12.87 9.15
CA GLN A 49 -10.32 13.00 8.50
C GLN A 49 -9.43 11.78 8.75
N LEU A 50 -9.38 11.25 9.98
CA LEU A 50 -8.68 10.00 10.31
C LEU A 50 -9.19 8.83 9.46
N SER A 51 -10.51 8.68 9.33
CA SER A 51 -11.09 7.63 8.47
C SER A 51 -10.66 7.78 7.00
N ALA A 52 -10.48 9.01 6.51
CA ALA A 52 -9.97 9.26 5.17
C ALA A 52 -8.48 8.89 5.03
N VAL A 53 -7.67 9.15 6.06
CA VAL A 53 -6.26 8.73 6.13
C VAL A 53 -6.16 7.20 6.14
N SER A 54 -6.89 6.51 7.01
CA SER A 54 -6.92 5.05 7.07
C SER A 54 -7.25 4.44 5.71
N LYS A 55 -8.34 4.89 5.06
CA LYS A 55 -8.71 4.43 3.71
C LYS A 55 -7.64 4.67 2.65
N ALA A 56 -6.85 5.74 2.78
CA ALA A 56 -5.75 6.01 1.87
C ALA A 56 -4.58 5.04 2.09
N LEU A 57 -4.29 4.71 3.35
CA LEU A 57 -3.29 3.72 3.74
C LEU A 57 -3.70 2.31 3.32
N ASP A 58 -4.94 1.89 3.55
CA ASP A 58 -5.46 0.57 3.17
C ASP A 58 -5.28 0.33 1.66
N ARG A 59 -5.66 1.33 0.84
CA ARG A 59 -5.46 1.28 -0.62
C ARG A 59 -4.00 1.22 -1.03
N ALA A 60 -3.09 1.82 -0.27
CA ALA A 60 -1.65 1.72 -0.54
C ALA A 60 -1.15 0.31 -0.18
N GLY A 61 -1.57 -0.22 0.96
CA GLY A 61 -1.25 -1.59 1.39
C GLY A 61 -1.76 -2.64 0.41
N PHE A 62 -3.00 -2.54 -0.07
CA PHE A 62 -3.54 -3.45 -1.07
C PHE A 62 -2.74 -3.45 -2.37
N LEU A 63 -2.19 -2.31 -2.79
CA LEU A 63 -1.33 -2.26 -3.98
C LEU A 63 -0.02 -3.00 -3.76
N VAL A 64 0.62 -2.82 -2.60
CA VAL A 64 1.86 -3.54 -2.24
C VAL A 64 1.63 -5.05 -2.26
N ILE A 65 0.58 -5.50 -1.58
CA ILE A 65 0.27 -6.94 -1.49
C ILE A 65 -0.12 -7.49 -2.86
N SER A 66 -0.91 -6.77 -3.65
CA SER A 66 -1.26 -7.22 -5.01
C SER A 66 -0.05 -7.38 -5.91
N HIS A 67 0.97 -6.53 -5.75
CA HIS A 67 2.22 -6.63 -6.50
C HIS A 67 3.05 -7.83 -6.04
N ALA A 68 3.20 -8.02 -4.72
CA ALA A 68 3.89 -9.19 -4.17
C ALA A 68 3.22 -10.51 -4.59
N LEU A 69 1.88 -10.56 -4.61
CA LEU A 69 1.14 -11.71 -5.11
C LEU A 69 1.41 -11.98 -6.60
N GLN A 70 1.50 -10.94 -7.44
CA GLN A 70 1.84 -11.09 -8.85
C GLN A 70 3.25 -11.63 -9.05
N GLU A 71 4.22 -11.17 -8.25
CA GLU A 71 5.59 -11.69 -8.27
C GLU A 71 5.63 -13.18 -7.86
N CYS A 72 4.97 -13.55 -6.76
CA CYS A 72 4.89 -14.95 -6.31
C CYS A 72 4.20 -15.88 -7.33
N LEU A 73 3.24 -15.37 -8.11
CA LEU A 73 2.57 -16.14 -9.16
C LEU A 73 3.38 -16.23 -10.46
N SER A 74 4.35 -15.33 -10.65
CA SER A 74 5.21 -15.28 -11.83
C SER A 74 6.45 -16.17 -11.70
N ASP A 75 6.66 -16.80 -10.53
CA ASP A 75 7.77 -17.70 -10.25
C ASP A 75 7.45 -19.14 -10.73
N PRO A 76 8.13 -19.64 -11.78
CA PRO A 76 7.79 -20.91 -12.45
C PRO A 76 8.06 -22.16 -11.60
N ASP A 77 8.87 -22.06 -10.54
CA ASP A 77 9.25 -23.21 -9.72
C ASP A 77 8.24 -23.48 -8.58
N GLY A 78 7.29 -22.58 -8.33
CA GLY A 78 6.15 -22.82 -7.42
C GLY A 78 6.52 -23.06 -5.94
N GLU A 79 7.78 -22.87 -5.55
CA GLU A 79 8.33 -23.29 -4.25
C GLU A 79 7.94 -22.40 -3.05
N ASN A 80 7.11 -21.37 -3.24
CA ASN A 80 6.82 -20.39 -2.18
C ASN A 80 5.39 -20.48 -1.61
N VAL A 81 4.94 -21.68 -1.25
CA VAL A 81 3.65 -21.89 -0.54
C VAL A 81 3.63 -21.14 0.79
N ALA A 82 4.73 -21.16 1.55
CA ALA A 82 4.88 -20.39 2.79
C ALA A 82 4.74 -18.88 2.58
N GLN A 83 5.18 -18.37 1.43
CA GLN A 83 5.10 -16.96 1.07
C GLN A 83 3.65 -16.55 0.70
N LYS A 84 2.87 -17.47 0.12
CA LYS A 84 1.45 -17.25 -0.17
C LYS A 84 0.62 -17.14 1.11
N ASP A 85 0.82 -18.04 2.07
CA ASP A 85 0.12 -18.00 3.37
C ASP A 85 0.46 -16.72 4.16
N GLU A 86 1.71 -16.26 4.07
CA GLU A 86 2.14 -15.00 4.68
C GLU A 86 1.48 -13.79 4.02
N LEU A 87 1.45 -13.75 2.68
CA LEU A 87 0.77 -12.69 1.94
C LEU A 87 -0.74 -12.67 2.19
N GLU A 88 -1.38 -13.83 2.33
CA GLU A 88 -2.79 -13.93 2.72
C GLU A 88 -3.04 -13.33 4.11
N LYS A 89 -2.19 -13.66 5.10
CA LYS A 89 -2.27 -13.06 6.44
C LYS A 89 -2.10 -11.55 6.42
N LEU A 90 -1.12 -11.05 5.66
CA LEU A 90 -0.92 -9.60 5.47
C LEU A 90 -2.14 -8.95 4.81
N PHE A 91 -2.76 -9.60 3.83
CA PHE A 91 -3.95 -9.09 3.17
C PHE A 91 -5.12 -8.97 4.14
N LEU A 92 -5.39 -10.02 4.91
CA LEU A 92 -6.46 -10.05 5.90
C LEU A 92 -6.25 -9.04 7.05
N SER A 93 -5.01 -8.61 7.31
CA SER A 93 -4.72 -7.57 8.30
C SER A 93 -5.09 -6.14 7.86
N LEU A 94 -5.34 -5.95 6.55
CA LEU A 94 -5.74 -4.66 5.95
C LEU A 94 -7.24 -4.57 5.64
N ALA A 95 -8.00 -5.66 5.87
CA ALA A 95 -9.44 -5.77 5.57
C ALA A 95 -10.29 -5.53 6.84
#